data_AF-A0A8T4V9Z8-F1
#
_entry.id   AF-A0A8T4V9Z8-F1
#
_cell.length_a   1.000
_cell.length_b   1.000
_cell.length_c   1.000
_cell.angle_alpha   90.00
_cell.angle_beta   90.00
_cell.angle_gamma   90.00
#
_symmetry.space_group_name_H-M   'P 1'
#
loop_
_entity.id
_entity.type
_entity.pdbx_description
1 polymer ?
#
loop_
_entity_poly.entity_id
_entity_poly.type
_entity_poly.pdbx_seq_one_letter_code
_entity_poly.pdbx_strand_id
1 'polypeptide(L)' 'MTRFLCRNCKFKFSPKIQRNEPPKICGNCGGVNTIEKEPDANDILKEVDNMRDI' A
#
# COMPACT_ATOMS: atom_id res chain seq x y z
N MET A 1 -0.96 -10.50 1.83
CA MET A 1 -0.58 -9.79 3.07
C MET A 1 -0.49 -8.32 2.70
N THR A 2 -1.23 -7.45 3.39
CA THR A 2 -1.24 -6.01 3.09
C THR A 2 0.17 -5.41 3.17
N ARG A 3 0.58 -4.70 2.12
CA ARG A 3 1.84 -3.96 2.07
C ARG A 3 1.58 -2.47 2.12
N PHE A 4 2.50 -1.74 2.75
CA PHE A 4 2.46 -0.29 2.87
C PHE A 4 3.73 0.33 2.33
N LEU A 5 3.58 1.49 1.69
CA LEU A 5 4.67 2.28 1.11
C LEU A 5 4.62 3.70 1.68
N CYS A 6 5.73 4.16 2.24
CA CYS A 6 5.90 5.59 2.55
C CYS A 6 6.29 6.36 1.28
N ARG A 7 5.46 7.31 0.85
CA ARG A 7 5.70 8.17 -0.31
C ARG A 7 6.92 9.08 -0.14
N ASN A 8 7.24 9.44 1.09
CA ASN A 8 8.34 10.36 1.42
C ASN A 8 9.71 9.67 1.30
N CYS A 9 9.94 8.59 2.05
CA CYS A 9 11.24 7.91 2.09
C CYS A 9 11.30 6.60 1.28
N LYS A 10 10.23 6.26 0.55
CA LYS A 10 10.09 5.01 -0.22
C LYS A 10 10.23 3.72 0.60
N PHE A 11 10.15 3.81 1.92
CA PHE A 11 10.21 2.66 2.81
C PHE A 11 8.97 1.77 2.64
N LYS A 12 9.20 0.48 2.41
CA LYS A 12 8.16 -0.54 2.25
C LYS A 12 8.13 -1.44 3.47
N PHE A 13 6.93 -1.75 3.97
CA PHE A 13 6.78 -2.66 5.09
C PHE A 13 5.44 -3.40 5.05
N SER A 14 5.44 -4.59 5.65
CA SER A 14 4.26 -5.43 5.82
C SER A 14 4.01 -5.59 7.32
N PRO A 15 2.87 -5.14 7.86
CA PRO A 15 2.58 -5.35 9.26
C PRO A 15 2.25 -6.82 9.53
N LYS A 16 2.65 -7.32 10.70
CA LYS A 16 2.33 -8.69 11.14
C LYS A 16 0.83 -8.91 11.35
N ILE A 17 0.08 -7.84 11.59
CA ILE A 17 -1.37 -7.84 11.77
C ILE A 17 -1.99 -7.29 10.49
N GLN A 18 -3.03 -7.94 9.96
CA GLN A 18 -3.80 -7.38 8.86
C GLN A 18 -4.45 -6.07 9.32
N ARG A 19 -3.96 -4.96 8.79
CA ARG A 19 -4.56 -3.64 8.96
C ARG A 19 -5.14 -3.22 7.62
N ASN A 20 -6.39 -2.79 7.63
CA ASN A 20 -7.03 -2.20 6.45
C ASN A 20 -6.57 -0.76 6.25
N GLU A 21 -6.20 -0.06 7.33
CA GLU A 21 -5.79 1.34 7.29
C GLU A 21 -4.26 1.50 7.35
N PRO A 22 -3.69 2.43 6.56
CA PRO A 22 -2.28 2.78 6.65
C PRO A 22 -1.97 3.50 7.97
N PRO A 23 -0.79 3.25 8.57
CA PRO A 23 -0.36 4.03 9.72
C PRO A 23 -0.23 5.52 9.39
N LYS A 24 -0.63 6.38 10.32
CA LYS A 24 -0.54 7.84 10.15
C LYS A 24 0.91 8.36 10.14
N ILE A 25 1.86 7.66 10.75
CA ILE A 25 3.25 8.11 10.87
C ILE A 25 4.17 7.02 10.34
N CYS A 26 5.12 7.40 9.47
CA CYS A 26 6.16 6.51 9.01
C CYS A 26 7.17 6.21 10.13
N GLY A 27 7.28 4.94 10.53
CA GLY A 27 8.27 4.51 11.53
C GLY A 27 9.73 4.62 11.11
N ASN A 28 10.01 4.90 9.82
CA ASN A 28 11.37 5.06 9.30
C ASN A 28 11.81 6.53 9.25
N CYS A 29 11.00 7.42 8.68
CA CYS A 29 11.35 8.83 8.49
C CYS A 29 10.53 9.82 9.33
N GLY A 30 9.56 9.36 10.11
CA GLY A 30 8.67 10.22 10.91
C GLY A 30 7.62 11.00 10.11
N GLY A 31 7.56 10.82 8.78
CA GLY A 31 6.60 11.54 7.93
C GLY A 31 5.15 11.21 8.25
N VAL A 32 4.33 12.24 8.45
CA VAL A 32 2.90 12.15 8.81
C VAL A 32 2.01 12.09 7.56
N ASN A 33 1.03 11.20 7.54
CA ASN A 33 0.12 10.94 6.42
C ASN A 33 0.83 10.66 5.09
N THR A 34 2.01 10.05 5.16
CA THR A 34 2.84 9.73 3.98
C THR A 34 2.73 8.27 3.55
N ILE A 35 1.99 7.44 4.29
CA ILE A 35 1.92 6.00 4.03
C ILE A 35 0.66 5.66 3.23
N GLU A 36 0.84 4.93 2.14
CA GLU A 36 -0.21 4.43 1.28
C GLU A 36 -0.21 2.90 1.29
N LYS A 37 -1.39 2.29 1.10
CA LYS A 37 -1.52 0.84 0.89
C LYS A 37 -1.04 0.53 -0.53
N GLU A 38 -0.10 -0.41 -0.68
CA GLU A 38 0.23 -0.93 -2.00
C GLU A 38 -0.91 -1.83 -2.48
N PRO A 39 -1.36 -1.70 -3.74
CA PRO A 39 -2.36 -2.58 -4.32
C PRO A 39 -1.84 -4.01 -4.30
N ASP A 40 -2.70 -4.96 -3.91
CA ASP A 40 -2.36 -6.36 -3.98
C ASP A 40 -2.34 -6.81 -5.45
N ALA A 41 -1.50 -7.80 -5.80
CA ALA A 41 -1.39 -8.26 -7.19
C ALA A 41 -2.75 -8.71 -7.79
N ASN A 42 -3.64 -9.23 -6.95
CA ASN A 42 -5.00 -9.59 -7.35
C ASN A 42 -5.90 -8.39 -7.68
N ASP A 43 -5.68 -7.23 -7.04
CA ASP A 43 -6.43 -6.01 -7.36
C ASP A 43 -5.98 -5.46 -8.72
N ILE A 44 -4.67 -5.51 -8.99
CA ILE A 44 -4.09 -5.11 -10.28
C ILE A 44 -4.59 -6.01 -11.41
N LEU A 45 -4.64 -7.33 -11.20
CA LEU A 45 -5.13 -8.27 -12.22
C LEU A 45 -6.61 -8.00 -12.58
N LYS A 46 -7.47 -7.71 -11.59
CA LYS A 46 -8.87 -7.36 -11.85
C LYS A 46 -9.04 -6.06 -12.63
N GLU A 47 -8.21 -5.05 -12.37
CA GLU A 47 -8.23 -3.80 -13.15
C GLU A 47 -7.84 -4.04 -14.62
N VAL A 48 -6.84 -4.90 -14.86
CA VAL A 48 -6.39 -5.25 -16.22
C VAL A 48 -7.43 -6.08 -16.97
N ASP A 49 -8.09 -7.03 -16.31
CA ASP A 49 -9.18 -7.81 -16.92
C ASP A 49 -10.36 -6.91 -17.30
N ASN A 50 -10.77 -5.97 -16.43
CA ASN A 50 -11.84 -5.01 -16.75
C ASN A 50 -11.51 -4.03 -17.89
N MET A 51 -10.24 -3.84 -18.25
CA MET A 51 -9.83 -2.98 -19.37
C MET A 51 -9.83 -3.70 -20.72
N ARG A 52 -9.98 -5.02 -20.76
CA ARG A 52 -9.98 -5.81 -22.01
C ARG A 52 -11.37 -6.00 -22.64
N ASP A 53 -12.44 -5.62 -21.95
CA ASP A 53 -13.82 -5.74 -22.41
C ASP A 53 -14.42 -4.42 -22.97
N ILE A 54 -13.58 -3.47 -23.42
CA ILE A 54 -14.01 -2.20 -24.05
C ILE A 54 -13.54 -2.13 -25.51
#